data_AF-A0A1W6MSF8-F1
#
_entry.id   AF-A0A1W6MSF8-F1
#
_cell.length_a   1.000
_cell.length_b   1.000
_cell.length_c   1.000
_cell.angle_alpha   90.00
_cell.angle_beta   90.00
_cell.angle_gamma   90.00
#
_symmetry.space_group_name_H-M   'P 1'
#
loop_
_entity.id
_entity.type
_entity.pdbx_description
1 polymer ?
#
loop_
_entity_poly.entity_id
_entity_poly.type
_entity_poly.pdbx_seq_one_letter_code
_entity_poly.pdbx_strand_id
1 'polypeptide(L)'
;MLKLDPRSFAFESQNDGHRLPRAGLGIALALFAAIGVAATIGAFCAPFSAVVKAALYPRDGRKPMQKTDEERYRGAGVLMCFTDMGTLERAAAAWLIGARQLVVLNAHNFVDRSLLPSHPVENCFFRIRGVDRYFDPGSLKLGVDGNSKSLHITDDWALLRLTEPVPDDIEPQPTPDASFIATGTNMKVVMVSPAGHSNSRLEASLEECSIQTVDAPSEARIRRVRHDCNDGYGGSGSGLFTEDGRLIAMHSASLEMNAKRPFDIETHYGSALLFEGALVEAIKQEAAFPSH
;
A
#
# COMPACT_ATOMS: atom_id res chain seq x y z
N MET A 1 -30.73 31.46 -9.89
CA MET A 1 -31.11 30.42 -10.85
C MET A 1 -30.14 29.26 -10.63
N LEU A 2 -30.67 28.15 -10.09
CA LEU A 2 -30.05 26.84 -9.80
C LEU A 2 -28.76 26.79 -8.94
N LYS A 3 -29.00 26.68 -7.62
CA LYS A 3 -28.14 25.98 -6.64
C LYS A 3 -28.39 24.47 -6.80
N LEU A 4 -27.34 23.65 -6.77
CA LEU A 4 -27.44 22.22 -6.48
C LEU A 4 -26.44 21.84 -5.39
N ASP A 5 -26.93 20.99 -4.50
CA ASP A 5 -26.49 20.63 -3.14
C ASP A 5 -25.58 19.38 -3.15
N PRO A 6 -24.50 19.33 -2.35
CA PRO A 6 -23.63 18.16 -2.25
C PRO A 6 -24.07 17.23 -1.10
N ARG A 7 -24.55 16.01 -1.40
CA ARG A 7 -24.64 14.89 -0.43
C ARG A 7 -25.19 13.61 -1.07
N SER A 8 -24.39 12.55 -1.11
CA SER A 8 -24.72 11.11 -1.01
C SER A 8 -23.45 10.34 -1.42
N PHE A 9 -22.89 9.38 -0.67
CA PHE A 9 -23.50 8.29 0.07
C PHE A 9 -22.70 7.99 1.36
N ALA A 10 -23.39 8.03 2.49
CA ALA A 10 -23.00 7.33 3.72
C ALA A 10 -23.92 6.12 3.85
N PHE A 11 -23.35 4.94 4.15
CA PHE A 11 -24.11 3.74 4.50
C PHE A 11 -23.97 3.53 6.00
N GLU A 12 -24.98 3.95 6.75
CA GLU A 12 -25.12 3.74 8.19
C GLU A 12 -26.11 2.58 8.39
N SER A 13 -25.67 1.52 9.07
CA SER A 13 -26.46 0.33 9.37
C SER A 13 -27.26 0.59 10.66
N GLN A 14 -28.57 0.72 10.50
CA GLN A 14 -29.54 0.88 11.59
C GLN A 14 -29.98 -0.50 12.09
N ASN A 15 -29.87 -0.71 13.41
CA ASN A 15 -30.14 -1.95 14.12
C ASN A 15 -31.44 -1.73 14.92
N ASP A 16 -32.59 -2.14 14.38
CA ASP A 16 -33.88 -2.00 15.05
C ASP A 16 -34.36 -3.32 15.64
N GLY A 17 -34.44 -3.33 16.97
CA GLY A 17 -35.06 -4.38 17.76
C GLY A 17 -36.58 -4.29 17.68
N HIS A 18 -37.21 -5.44 17.43
CA HIS A 18 -38.65 -5.62 17.62
C HIS A 18 -38.94 -6.55 18.79
N ARG A 19 -39.61 -5.96 19.81
CA ARG A 19 -40.35 -6.64 20.86
C ARG A 19 -41.58 -7.35 20.26
N LEU A 20 -41.89 -8.55 20.73
CA LEU A 20 -43.20 -9.20 20.56
C LEU A 20 -43.89 -9.41 21.93
N PRO A 21 -45.23 -9.36 22.00
CA PRO A 21 -46.00 -9.37 23.24
C PRO A 21 -46.35 -10.78 23.75
N ARG A 22 -46.74 -10.82 25.04
CA ARG A 22 -47.23 -12.00 25.79
C ARG A 22 -48.74 -12.23 25.62
N ALA A 23 -49.14 -13.48 25.38
CA ALA A 23 -50.35 -14.20 25.85
C ALA A 23 -50.30 -15.60 25.16
N GLY A 24 -50.68 -16.75 25.70
CA GLY A 24 -51.35 -17.15 26.93
C GLY A 24 -51.22 -18.68 27.07
N LEU A 25 -51.73 -19.18 28.20
CA LEU A 25 -51.55 -20.50 28.80
C LEU A 25 -52.28 -21.64 28.05
N GLY A 26 -51.68 -22.84 27.99
CA GLY A 26 -52.36 -24.07 27.57
C GLY A 26 -51.47 -25.31 27.68
N ILE A 27 -51.67 -26.11 28.72
CA ILE A 27 -50.97 -27.37 29.05
C ILE A 27 -51.58 -28.52 28.26
N ALA A 28 -50.76 -29.38 27.63
CA ALA A 28 -51.02 -30.82 27.51
C ALA A 28 -49.75 -31.60 27.14
N LEU A 29 -49.37 -32.51 28.05
CA LEU A 29 -48.42 -33.62 27.86
C LEU A 29 -48.84 -34.55 26.71
N ALA A 30 -47.88 -35.09 25.96
CA ALA A 30 -47.73 -36.53 25.80
C ALA A 30 -46.43 -36.89 25.07
N LEU A 31 -45.75 -37.89 25.64
CA LEU A 31 -44.59 -38.61 25.11
C LEU A 31 -44.89 -39.20 23.73
N PHE A 32 -43.91 -39.15 22.81
CA PHE A 32 -43.43 -40.35 22.13
C PHE A 32 -41.97 -40.14 21.71
N ALA A 33 -41.08 -40.87 22.38
CA ALA A 33 -39.73 -41.12 21.92
C ALA A 33 -39.79 -42.14 20.78
N ALA A 34 -39.24 -41.80 19.61
CA ALA A 34 -38.74 -42.79 18.66
C ALA A 34 -37.93 -42.11 17.54
N ILE A 35 -36.64 -42.47 17.50
CA ILE A 35 -35.88 -42.81 16.29
C ILE A 35 -35.67 -41.69 15.26
N GLY A 36 -34.44 -41.18 15.22
CA GLY A 36 -33.94 -40.44 14.07
C GLY A 36 -32.73 -39.56 14.33
N VAL A 37 -31.67 -40.05 14.98
CA VAL A 37 -30.35 -39.37 14.94
C VAL A 37 -29.76 -39.62 13.55
N ALA A 38 -30.28 -38.88 12.57
CA ALA A 38 -29.69 -38.74 11.26
C ALA A 38 -29.03 -37.36 11.19
N ALA A 39 -27.72 -37.38 10.92
CA ALA A 39 -26.97 -36.34 10.22
C ALA A 39 -27.11 -34.89 10.74
N THR A 40 -26.23 -34.47 11.65
CA THR A 40 -25.83 -33.05 11.78
C THR A 40 -24.55 -32.90 12.63
N ILE A 41 -23.44 -33.52 12.21
CA ILE A 41 -22.09 -33.07 12.62
C ILE A 41 -21.27 -32.93 11.34
N GLY A 42 -21.53 -31.85 10.60
CA GLY A 42 -20.90 -31.58 9.32
C GLY A 42 -21.21 -30.16 8.86
N ALA A 43 -21.06 -29.17 9.74
CA ALA A 43 -21.30 -27.77 9.40
C ALA A 43 -20.60 -26.79 10.36
N PHE A 44 -19.30 -26.98 10.62
CA PHE A 44 -18.44 -25.91 11.15
C PHE A 44 -17.05 -26.00 10.50
N CYS A 45 -17.01 -26.09 9.17
CA CYS A 45 -15.91 -25.50 8.43
C CYS A 45 -16.46 -24.20 7.87
N ALA A 46 -16.25 -23.10 8.59
CA ALA A 46 -16.39 -21.78 8.00
C ALA A 46 -15.56 -21.77 6.71
N PRO A 47 -16.12 -21.33 5.56
CA PRO A 47 -15.33 -21.23 4.36
C PRO A 47 -14.20 -20.25 4.66
N PHE A 48 -12.95 -20.74 4.58
CA PHE A 48 -11.79 -19.87 4.36
C PHE A 48 -12.19 -18.91 3.25
N SER A 49 -12.33 -17.62 3.57
CA SER A 49 -12.60 -16.59 2.58
C SER A 49 -11.60 -16.79 1.44
N ALA A 50 -12.11 -17.18 0.27
CA ALA A 50 -11.28 -17.41 -0.89
C ALA A 50 -10.52 -16.11 -1.16
N VAL A 51 -9.20 -16.13 -0.97
CA VAL A 51 -8.33 -14.99 -1.27
C VAL A 51 -8.55 -14.65 -2.74
N VAL A 52 -9.29 -13.56 -2.99
CA VAL A 52 -9.60 -13.12 -4.35
C VAL A 52 -8.30 -12.61 -4.93
N LYS A 53 -7.73 -13.34 -5.89
CA LYS A 53 -6.58 -12.89 -6.67
C LYS A 53 -6.94 -11.57 -7.32
N ALA A 54 -6.47 -10.49 -6.71
CA ALA A 54 -6.75 -9.16 -7.19
C ALA A 54 -5.55 -8.66 -7.99
N ALA A 55 -5.91 -8.14 -9.15
CA ALA A 55 -5.03 -7.69 -10.20
C ALA A 55 -5.75 -6.51 -10.83
N LEU A 56 -5.01 -5.46 -11.13
CA LEU A 56 -5.56 -4.30 -11.80
C LEU A 56 -5.96 -4.69 -13.24
N TYR A 57 -5.11 -5.46 -13.93
CA TYR A 57 -5.27 -5.83 -15.32
C TYR A 57 -5.56 -7.33 -15.52
N PRO A 58 -6.18 -7.72 -16.65
CA PRO A 58 -6.47 -9.12 -16.97
C PRO A 58 -5.22 -10.01 -17.04
N ARG A 59 -4.12 -9.46 -17.57
CA ARG A 59 -2.84 -10.16 -17.68
C ARG A 59 -2.02 -9.88 -16.44
N ASP A 60 -1.86 -10.88 -15.59
CA ASP A 60 -1.03 -10.83 -14.39
C ASP A 60 0.34 -11.44 -14.67
N GLY A 61 1.37 -10.59 -14.83
CA GLY A 61 2.75 -11.00 -15.12
C GLY A 61 3.61 -11.16 -13.88
N ARG A 62 3.05 -10.98 -12.67
CA ARG A 62 3.80 -10.99 -11.41
C ARG A 62 4.44 -12.35 -11.15
N LYS A 63 5.71 -12.32 -10.75
CA LYS A 63 6.50 -13.49 -10.35
C LYS A 63 7.02 -13.27 -8.93
N PRO A 64 7.16 -14.34 -8.11
CA PRO A 64 7.83 -14.22 -6.82
C PRO A 64 9.27 -13.74 -6.99
N MET A 65 9.71 -12.82 -6.13
CA MET A 65 11.12 -12.43 -6.05
C MET A 65 11.99 -13.63 -5.65
N GLN A 66 13.16 -13.73 -6.27
CA GLN A 66 14.20 -14.70 -5.93
C GLN A 66 15.30 -14.02 -5.12
N LYS A 67 16.18 -14.83 -4.51
CA LYS A 67 17.33 -14.32 -3.75
C LYS A 67 18.23 -13.37 -4.57
N THR A 68 18.42 -13.66 -5.85
CA THR A 68 19.20 -12.79 -6.76
C THR A 68 18.52 -11.44 -7.00
N ASP A 69 17.20 -11.36 -6.87
CA ASP A 69 16.47 -10.09 -6.97
C ASP A 69 16.66 -9.24 -5.71
N GLU A 70 16.84 -9.84 -4.54
CA GLU A 70 17.16 -9.10 -3.30
C GLU A 70 18.50 -8.35 -3.40
N GLU A 71 19.49 -8.95 -4.08
CA GLU A 71 20.80 -8.31 -4.32
C GLU A 71 20.72 -7.18 -5.35
N ARG A 72 19.83 -7.34 -6.34
CA ARG A 72 19.58 -6.34 -7.39
C ARG A 72 18.77 -5.16 -6.89
N TYR A 73 17.72 -5.42 -6.13
CA TYR A 73 16.80 -4.43 -5.57
C TYR A 73 17.10 -4.24 -4.08
N ARG A 74 18.29 -3.70 -3.80
CA ARG A 74 18.77 -3.38 -2.46
C ARG A 74 17.79 -2.49 -1.71
N GLY A 75 17.87 -2.43 -0.40
CA GLY A 75 16.97 -1.59 0.41
C GLY A 75 15.48 -1.94 0.37
N ALA A 76 15.05 -2.95 -0.42
CA ALA A 76 13.68 -3.44 -0.46
C ALA A 76 13.25 -3.97 0.91
N GLY A 77 12.16 -3.43 1.45
CA GLY A 77 11.58 -3.92 2.69
C GLY A 77 10.10 -3.63 2.79
N VAL A 78 9.52 -4.02 3.92
CA VAL A 78 8.08 -4.01 4.16
C VAL A 78 7.78 -3.13 5.36
N LEU A 79 6.83 -2.22 5.19
CA LEU A 79 6.18 -1.57 6.32
C LEU A 79 5.21 -2.57 6.94
N MET A 80 5.51 -2.96 8.18
CA MET A 80 4.64 -3.80 8.99
C MET A 80 3.95 -2.92 10.02
N CYS A 81 2.63 -3.03 10.17
CA CYS A 81 1.87 -2.25 11.14
C CYS A 81 0.91 -3.14 11.91
N PHE A 82 0.68 -2.82 13.18
CA PHE A 82 -0.42 -3.38 13.95
C PHE A 82 -1.70 -2.59 13.68
N THR A 83 -2.79 -3.31 13.42
CA THR A 83 -4.13 -2.71 13.39
C THR A 83 -4.60 -2.34 14.79
N ASP A 84 -5.69 -1.58 14.90
CA ASP A 84 -6.33 -1.26 16.18
C ASP A 84 -6.75 -2.49 16.99
N MET A 85 -6.97 -3.62 16.30
CA MET A 85 -7.29 -4.91 16.90
C MET A 85 -6.04 -5.72 17.31
N GLY A 86 -4.83 -5.16 17.12
CA GLY A 86 -3.55 -5.81 17.41
C GLY A 86 -3.11 -6.84 16.36
N THR A 87 -3.75 -6.89 15.19
CA THR A 87 -3.36 -7.79 14.11
C THR A 87 -2.17 -7.21 13.36
N LEU A 88 -1.12 -8.00 13.16
CA LEU A 88 0.04 -7.60 12.37
C LEU A 88 -0.25 -7.74 10.87
N GLU A 89 -0.07 -6.65 10.12
CA GLU A 89 -0.31 -6.60 8.68
C GLU A 89 0.89 -6.07 7.90
N ARG A 90 1.03 -6.53 6.65
CA ARG A 90 1.93 -5.93 5.66
C ARG A 90 1.21 -4.73 5.07
N ALA A 91 1.53 -3.54 5.57
CA ALA A 91 0.82 -2.32 5.21
C ALA A 91 1.21 -1.85 3.80
N ALA A 92 2.52 -1.81 3.53
CA ALA A 92 3.06 -1.28 2.27
C ALA A 92 4.48 -1.77 2.01
N ALA A 93 4.92 -1.63 0.76
CA ALA A 93 6.32 -1.66 0.42
C ALA A 93 7.02 -0.38 0.92
N ALA A 94 8.30 -0.50 1.27
CA ALA A 94 9.13 0.59 1.75
C ALA A 94 10.59 0.39 1.32
N TRP A 95 11.35 1.47 1.27
CA TRP A 95 12.72 1.45 0.75
C TRP A 95 13.71 2.11 1.70
N LEU A 96 14.70 1.35 2.16
CA LEU A 96 15.89 1.90 2.78
C LEU A 96 16.70 2.64 1.69
N ILE A 97 16.95 3.94 1.85
CA ILE A 97 17.32 4.82 0.74
C ILE A 97 18.37 5.86 1.15
N GLY A 98 19.43 5.99 0.37
CA GLY A 98 20.52 6.97 0.55
C GLY A 98 21.40 6.76 1.80
N ALA A 99 20.84 6.29 2.90
CA ALA A 99 21.49 6.08 4.19
C ALA A 99 20.94 4.83 4.91
N ARG A 100 21.73 4.29 5.84
CA ARG A 100 21.43 3.06 6.58
C ARG A 100 20.28 3.16 7.58
N GLN A 101 19.72 4.34 7.80
CA GLN A 101 18.58 4.54 8.69
C GLN A 101 17.42 5.26 8.03
N LEU A 102 17.52 5.64 6.76
CA LEU A 102 16.48 6.44 6.11
C LEU A 102 15.58 5.53 5.29
N VAL A 103 14.28 5.59 5.56
CA VAL A 103 13.25 4.82 4.86
C VAL A 103 12.29 5.79 4.16
N VAL A 104 11.97 5.50 2.90
CA VAL A 104 10.89 6.15 2.15
C VAL A 104 9.73 5.19 1.91
N LEU A 105 8.51 5.69 2.00
CA LEU A 105 7.26 4.99 1.71
C LEU A 105 6.15 6.01 1.42
N ASN A 106 4.91 5.59 1.14
CA ASN A 106 3.81 6.53 0.88
C ASN A 106 3.26 7.19 2.15
N ALA A 107 2.95 8.48 2.09
CA ALA A 107 2.36 9.23 3.19
C ALA A 107 1.00 8.68 3.65
N HIS A 108 0.21 8.11 2.75
CA HIS A 108 -1.13 7.61 3.08
C HIS A 108 -1.13 6.45 4.11
N ASN A 109 0.05 5.88 4.41
CA ASN A 109 0.19 4.92 5.51
C ASN A 109 0.04 5.57 6.90
N PHE A 110 0.20 6.90 7.01
CA PHE A 110 0.13 7.63 8.28
C PHE A 110 -0.92 8.75 8.29
N VAL A 111 -1.40 9.17 7.13
CA VAL A 111 -2.48 10.16 7.00
C VAL A 111 -3.54 9.71 6.00
N ASP A 112 -4.78 10.13 6.18
CA ASP A 112 -5.83 9.90 5.19
C ASP A 112 -5.79 10.94 4.05
N ARG A 113 -6.77 10.85 3.13
CA ARG A 113 -6.88 11.79 2.01
C ARG A 113 -7.15 13.23 2.42
N SER A 114 -7.64 13.45 3.64
CA SER A 114 -7.91 14.75 4.26
C SER A 114 -6.78 15.21 5.18
N LEU A 115 -5.66 14.48 5.20
CA LEU A 115 -4.49 14.72 6.05
C LEU A 115 -4.74 14.50 7.55
N LEU A 116 -5.79 13.76 7.91
CA LEU A 116 -5.99 13.32 9.29
C LEU A 116 -5.10 12.12 9.58
N PRO A 117 -4.43 12.04 10.74
CA PRO A 117 -3.64 10.88 11.12
C PRO A 117 -4.46 9.58 11.04
N SER A 118 -3.92 8.55 10.36
CA SER A 118 -4.57 7.24 10.19
C SER A 118 -3.95 6.18 11.10
N HIS A 119 -2.62 6.11 11.15
CA HIS A 119 -1.88 5.15 11.97
C HIS A 119 -0.72 5.84 12.70
N PRO A 120 -0.52 5.59 14.01
CA PRO A 120 0.65 6.09 14.73
C PRO A 120 1.90 5.33 14.28
N VAL A 121 3.02 6.04 14.15
CA VAL A 121 4.30 5.48 13.69
C VAL A 121 4.80 4.39 14.65
N GLU A 122 4.52 4.53 15.94
CA GLU A 122 4.89 3.60 17.00
C GLU A 122 4.28 2.21 16.81
N ASN A 123 3.17 2.10 16.07
CA ASN A 123 2.53 0.83 15.77
C ASN A 123 3.12 0.15 14.53
N CYS A 124 4.14 0.75 13.91
CA CYS A 124 4.74 0.27 12.69
C CYS A 124 6.25 0.05 12.83
N PHE A 125 6.79 -0.85 12.02
CA PHE A 125 8.21 -1.11 11.90
C PHE A 125 8.57 -1.47 10.47
N PHE A 126 9.84 -1.27 10.12
CA PHE A 126 10.40 -1.65 8.84
C PHE A 126 11.02 -3.04 8.93
N ARG A 127 10.56 -3.97 8.10
CA ARG A 127 11.15 -5.31 7.97
C ARG A 127 12.00 -5.37 6.71
N ILE A 128 13.29 -5.61 6.87
CA ILE A 128 14.25 -5.76 5.76
C ILE A 128 15.10 -7.01 5.98
N ARG A 129 15.18 -7.87 4.96
CA ARG A 129 15.88 -9.17 5.02
C ARG A 129 15.47 -10.03 6.23
N GLY A 130 14.19 -9.98 6.59
CA GLY A 130 13.62 -10.72 7.73
C GLY A 130 13.91 -10.13 9.11
N VAL A 131 14.54 -8.96 9.19
CA VAL A 131 14.87 -8.29 10.45
C VAL A 131 14.00 -7.07 10.65
N ASP A 132 13.45 -6.93 11.85
CA ASP A 132 12.60 -5.81 12.26
C ASP A 132 13.44 -4.63 12.75
N ARG A 133 13.09 -3.43 12.27
CA ARG A 133 13.72 -2.16 12.60
C ARG A 133 12.66 -1.13 12.93
N TYR A 134 12.78 -0.52 14.09
CA TYR A 134 11.79 0.42 14.61
C TYR A 134 12.11 1.84 14.14
N PHE A 135 11.05 2.64 13.95
CA PHE A 135 11.18 4.03 13.59
C PHE A 135 11.33 4.93 14.81
N ASP A 136 12.04 6.04 14.67
CA ASP A 136 11.90 7.20 15.55
C ASP A 136 10.60 7.94 15.17
N PRO A 137 9.56 7.95 16.02
CA PRO A 137 8.29 8.60 15.69
C PRO A 137 8.41 10.10 15.42
N GLY A 138 9.38 10.76 16.08
CA GLY A 138 9.64 12.19 15.89
C GLY A 138 10.27 12.55 14.54
N SER A 139 10.70 11.54 13.77
CA SER A 139 11.37 11.72 12.48
C SER A 139 10.42 11.77 11.28
N LEU A 140 9.11 11.57 11.48
CA LEU A 140 8.15 11.54 10.38
C LEU A 140 8.14 12.86 9.61
N LYS A 141 8.48 12.79 8.33
CA LYS A 141 8.43 13.91 7.39
C LYS A 141 7.52 13.55 6.23
N LEU A 142 6.43 14.28 6.09
CA LEU A 142 5.46 14.09 5.01
C LEU A 142 5.78 15.00 3.82
N GLY A 143 5.40 14.56 2.62
CA GLY A 143 5.57 15.31 1.38
C GLY A 143 4.57 16.44 1.15
N VAL A 144 3.59 16.58 2.04
CA VAL A 144 2.56 17.61 1.96
C VAL A 144 3.07 18.95 2.48
N ASP A 145 2.71 20.04 1.79
CA ASP A 145 2.89 21.39 2.33
C ASP A 145 1.94 21.61 3.51
N GLY A 146 2.32 22.48 4.44
CA GLY A 146 1.52 22.84 5.61
C GLY A 146 0.18 23.50 5.28
N ASN A 147 -0.01 23.97 4.05
CA ASN A 147 -1.27 24.55 3.55
C ASN A 147 -2.11 23.56 2.73
N SER A 148 -1.62 22.36 2.47
CA SER A 148 -2.37 21.35 1.71
C SER A 148 -3.63 20.95 2.46
N LYS A 149 -4.74 20.79 1.73
CA LYS A 149 -6.04 20.36 2.29
C LYS A 149 -6.37 18.90 2.02
N SER A 150 -5.58 18.27 1.16
CA SER A 150 -5.78 16.89 0.74
C SER A 150 -4.47 16.29 0.26
N LEU A 151 -4.34 14.98 0.39
CA LEU A 151 -3.18 14.24 -0.12
C LEU A 151 -3.26 14.09 -1.64
N HIS A 152 -2.36 14.76 -2.36
CA HIS A 152 -2.18 14.56 -3.79
C HIS A 152 -1.12 13.49 -4.06
N ILE A 153 -1.23 12.78 -5.19
CA ILE A 153 -0.32 11.68 -5.56
C ILE A 153 1.16 12.08 -5.57
N THR A 154 1.48 13.32 -5.94
CA THR A 154 2.85 13.84 -5.96
C THR A 154 3.42 14.16 -4.58
N ASP A 155 2.54 14.21 -3.58
CA ASP A 155 2.85 14.55 -2.19
C ASP A 155 2.75 13.29 -1.31
N ASP A 156 2.35 12.16 -1.90
CA ASP A 156 2.15 10.88 -1.23
C ASP A 156 3.47 10.14 -1.00
N TRP A 157 4.37 10.82 -0.29
CA TRP A 157 5.62 10.28 0.20
C TRP A 157 5.84 10.69 1.65
N ALA A 158 6.47 9.80 2.40
CA ALA A 158 6.93 10.03 3.76
C ALA A 158 8.36 9.54 3.89
N LEU A 159 9.13 10.24 4.71
CA LEU A 159 10.44 9.82 5.18
C LEU A 159 10.38 9.57 6.68
N LEU A 160 11.03 8.49 7.10
CA LEU A 160 11.20 8.11 8.49
C LEU A 160 12.64 7.65 8.73
N ARG A 161 13.11 7.89 9.94
CA ARG A 161 14.39 7.37 10.42
C ARG A 161 14.16 6.14 11.28
N LEU A 162 15.02 5.14 11.08
CA LEU A 162 15.16 4.03 12.01
C LEU A 162 15.85 4.54 13.29
N THR A 163 15.48 3.99 14.44
CA THR A 163 16.14 4.28 15.72
C THR A 163 17.60 3.85 15.73
N GLU A 164 17.90 2.77 14.99
CA GLU A 164 19.25 2.25 14.80
C GLU A 164 19.51 2.05 13.30
N PRO A 165 20.71 2.40 12.79
CA PRO A 165 21.10 2.06 11.43
C PRO A 165 21.03 0.55 11.19
N VAL A 166 20.70 0.14 9.96
CA VAL A 166 20.79 -1.27 9.58
C VAL A 166 22.27 -1.74 9.60
N PRO A 167 22.51 -3.04 9.87
CA PRO A 167 23.85 -3.63 9.88
C PRO A 167 24.60 -3.43 8.56
N ASP A 168 25.93 -3.49 8.63
CA ASP A 168 26.83 -3.16 7.51
C ASP A 168 26.62 -4.00 6.24
N ASP A 169 26.08 -5.21 6.37
CA ASP A 169 25.78 -6.11 5.25
C ASP A 169 24.43 -5.83 4.56
N ILE A 170 23.65 -4.87 5.06
CA ILE A 170 22.42 -4.39 4.42
C ILE A 170 22.68 -3.04 3.76
N GLU A 171 22.71 -3.02 2.44
CA GLU A 171 22.94 -1.80 1.69
C GLU A 171 21.63 -1.06 1.38
N PRO A 172 21.56 0.26 1.60
CA PRO A 172 20.44 1.08 1.13
C PRO A 172 20.43 1.16 -0.40
N GLN A 173 19.25 1.45 -0.98
CA GLN A 173 19.23 1.94 -2.35
C GLN A 173 20.05 3.23 -2.47
N PRO A 174 20.83 3.40 -3.55
CA PRO A 174 21.42 4.70 -3.85
C PRO A 174 20.32 5.77 -3.92
N THR A 175 20.66 7.01 -3.56
CA THR A 175 19.73 8.15 -3.71
C THR A 175 19.22 8.20 -5.16
N PRO A 176 17.91 8.00 -5.38
CA PRO A 176 17.36 7.97 -6.73
C PRO A 176 17.39 9.34 -7.39
N ASP A 177 17.41 9.33 -8.72
CA ASP A 177 17.28 10.53 -9.55
C ASP A 177 16.60 10.16 -10.87
N ALA A 178 15.37 10.64 -11.03
CA ALA A 178 14.55 10.48 -12.23
C ALA A 178 14.47 11.74 -13.10
N SER A 179 15.27 12.78 -12.81
CA SER A 179 15.23 14.06 -13.52
C SER A 179 15.58 13.95 -15.01
N PHE A 180 16.28 12.88 -15.40
CA PHE A 180 16.63 12.59 -16.80
C PHE A 180 15.43 12.13 -17.66
N ILE A 181 14.31 11.74 -17.04
CA ILE A 181 13.13 11.26 -17.75
C ILE A 181 12.35 12.46 -18.28
N ALA A 182 11.99 12.47 -19.57
CA ALA A 182 11.21 13.56 -20.16
C ALA A 182 9.70 13.42 -19.87
N THR A 183 8.97 14.54 -19.82
CA THR A 183 7.49 14.51 -19.81
C THR A 183 6.96 13.82 -21.07
N GLY A 184 5.90 13.03 -20.92
CA GLY A 184 5.32 12.21 -21.99
C GLY A 184 6.09 10.92 -22.33
N THR A 185 7.15 10.59 -21.58
CA THR A 185 7.93 9.37 -21.83
C THR A 185 7.08 8.12 -21.66
N ASN A 186 7.23 7.20 -22.62
CA ASN A 186 6.80 5.81 -22.51
C ASN A 186 8.06 4.93 -22.39
N MET A 187 8.11 4.06 -21.39
CA MET A 187 9.29 3.23 -21.14
C MET A 187 8.97 1.94 -20.41
N LYS A 188 9.80 0.91 -20.65
CA LYS A 188 9.76 -0.34 -19.90
C LYS A 188 10.33 -0.17 -18.51
N VAL A 189 9.69 -0.82 -17.55
CA VAL A 189 10.06 -0.82 -16.14
C VAL A 189 9.81 -2.18 -15.52
N VAL A 190 10.45 -2.43 -14.39
CA VAL A 190 10.14 -3.53 -13.48
C VAL A 190 9.52 -2.94 -12.23
N MET A 191 8.28 -3.28 -11.94
CA MET A 191 7.69 -2.99 -10.63
C MET A 191 8.15 -4.04 -9.63
N VAL A 192 8.68 -3.60 -8.50
CA VAL A 192 9.16 -4.43 -7.40
C VAL A 192 8.31 -4.14 -6.17
N SER A 193 7.65 -5.17 -5.66
CA SER A 193 6.69 -5.09 -4.56
C SER A 193 7.15 -5.96 -3.39
N PRO A 194 8.01 -5.44 -2.49
CA PRO A 194 8.52 -6.18 -1.34
C PRO A 194 7.43 -6.66 -0.37
N ALA A 195 6.37 -5.87 -0.18
CA ALA A 195 5.22 -6.28 0.63
C ALA A 195 4.35 -7.34 -0.05
N GLY A 196 4.66 -7.64 -1.32
CA GLY A 196 3.83 -8.44 -2.18
C GLY A 196 2.49 -7.75 -2.39
N HIS A 197 1.45 -8.57 -2.45
CA HIS A 197 0.08 -8.09 -2.47
C HIS A 197 -0.72 -8.99 -1.56
N SER A 198 -1.39 -8.43 -0.54
CA SER A 198 -2.11 -9.17 0.50
C SER A 198 -3.25 -10.06 -0.04
N ASN A 199 -3.68 -9.77 -1.26
CA ASN A 199 -4.67 -10.52 -2.03
C ASN A 199 -4.06 -11.58 -2.98
N SER A 200 -2.74 -11.75 -2.93
CA SER A 200 -1.99 -12.79 -3.64
C SER A 200 -1.29 -13.67 -2.60
N ARG A 201 -0.96 -14.91 -2.97
CA ARG A 201 -0.09 -15.76 -2.12
C ARG A 201 1.38 -15.37 -2.22
N LEU A 202 1.72 -14.32 -2.99
CA LEU A 202 3.09 -13.92 -3.26
C LEU A 202 3.52 -12.92 -2.20
N GLU A 203 4.53 -13.31 -1.42
CA GLU A 203 5.03 -12.52 -0.30
C GLU A 203 5.79 -11.28 -0.75
N ALA A 204 6.62 -11.40 -1.79
CA ALA A 204 7.31 -10.33 -2.47
C ALA A 204 7.33 -10.68 -3.96
N SER A 205 7.09 -9.70 -4.84
CA SER A 205 6.92 -9.97 -6.27
C SER A 205 7.55 -8.92 -7.17
N LEU A 206 7.86 -9.33 -8.38
CA LEU A 206 8.29 -8.46 -9.48
C LEU A 206 7.40 -8.63 -10.70
N GLU A 207 7.24 -7.57 -11.48
CA GLU A 207 6.53 -7.59 -12.76
C GLU A 207 7.18 -6.67 -13.78
N GLU A 208 7.38 -7.19 -14.99
CA GLU A 208 7.76 -6.39 -16.15
C GLU A 208 6.51 -5.72 -16.75
N CYS A 209 6.56 -4.40 -16.85
CA CYS A 209 5.47 -3.55 -17.30
C CYS A 209 6.02 -2.29 -17.97
N SER A 210 5.19 -1.27 -18.16
CA SER A 210 5.55 -0.02 -18.80
C SER A 210 4.95 1.18 -18.07
N ILE A 211 5.76 2.23 -17.96
CA ILE A 211 5.23 3.58 -17.83
C ILE A 211 4.69 3.99 -19.20
N GLN A 212 3.42 4.39 -19.24
CA GLN A 212 2.72 4.76 -20.45
C GLN A 212 2.81 6.26 -20.74
N THR A 213 2.86 7.08 -19.69
CA THR A 213 3.18 8.51 -19.79
C THR A 213 3.74 9.07 -18.48
N VAL A 214 4.47 10.17 -18.60
CA VAL A 214 4.91 11.02 -17.49
C VAL A 214 4.16 12.34 -17.59
N ASP A 215 3.42 12.71 -16.56
CA ASP A 215 2.65 13.96 -16.54
C ASP A 215 3.55 15.20 -16.40
N ALA A 216 2.96 16.38 -16.56
CA ALA A 216 3.63 17.65 -16.25
C ALA A 216 3.96 17.75 -14.74
N PRO A 217 5.02 18.48 -14.36
CA PRO A 217 5.43 18.62 -12.96
C PRO A 217 4.38 19.37 -12.13
N SER A 218 4.23 18.96 -10.86
CA SER A 218 3.52 19.73 -9.85
C SER A 218 4.34 20.94 -9.36
N GLU A 219 3.76 21.73 -8.45
CA GLU A 219 4.46 22.83 -7.78
C GLU A 219 5.72 22.37 -7.02
N ALA A 220 5.67 21.17 -6.43
CA ALA A 220 6.81 20.53 -5.77
C ALA A 220 7.88 20.01 -6.75
N ARG A 221 7.67 20.21 -8.07
CA ARG A 221 8.49 19.68 -9.17
C ARG A 221 8.61 18.16 -9.15
N ILE A 222 7.57 17.49 -8.64
CA ILE A 222 7.42 16.04 -8.68
C ILE A 222 6.37 15.72 -9.74
N ARG A 223 6.69 14.79 -10.65
CA ARG A 223 5.76 14.31 -11.67
C ARG A 223 5.12 13.00 -11.25
N ARG A 224 3.87 12.84 -11.67
CA ARG A 224 3.18 11.54 -11.69
C ARG A 224 3.55 10.79 -12.95
N VAL A 225 3.68 9.48 -12.85
CA VAL A 225 3.67 8.56 -13.99
C VAL A 225 2.43 7.68 -13.95
N ARG A 226 1.92 7.36 -15.14
CA ARG A 226 0.80 6.43 -15.32
C ARG A 226 1.37 5.14 -15.92
N HIS A 227 1.13 4.00 -15.28
CA HIS A 227 1.72 2.73 -15.67
C HIS A 227 0.69 1.62 -15.80
N ASP A 228 1.08 0.55 -16.49
CA ASP A 228 0.27 -0.67 -16.72
C ASP A 228 0.73 -1.88 -15.89
N CYS A 229 1.54 -1.65 -14.86
CA CYS A 229 1.91 -2.68 -13.87
C CYS A 229 0.69 -3.12 -13.05
N ASN A 230 0.50 -4.42 -12.87
CA ASN A 230 -0.49 -4.92 -11.93
C ASN A 230 -0.12 -4.56 -10.51
N ASP A 231 -1.17 -4.18 -9.79
CA ASP A 231 -1.11 -3.90 -8.38
C ASP A 231 -2.28 -4.59 -7.65
N GLY A 232 -2.27 -4.53 -6.32
CA GLY A 232 -3.25 -5.06 -5.40
C GLY A 232 -3.11 -4.43 -4.02
N TYR A 233 -3.93 -4.87 -3.07
CA TYR A 233 -3.79 -4.42 -1.68
C TYR A 233 -2.37 -4.68 -1.16
N GLY A 234 -1.75 -3.67 -0.57
CA GLY A 234 -0.37 -3.73 -0.07
C GLY A 234 0.72 -3.37 -1.08
N GLY A 235 0.39 -3.09 -2.35
CA GLY A 235 1.40 -2.69 -3.33
C GLY A 235 1.72 -1.19 -3.34
N SER A 236 1.05 -0.38 -2.52
CA SER A 236 1.52 0.95 -2.12
C SER A 236 3.01 0.89 -1.75
N GLY A 237 3.81 1.80 -2.29
CA GLY A 237 5.23 1.93 -2.01
C GLY A 237 6.10 1.04 -2.90
N SER A 238 5.51 0.23 -3.80
CA SER A 238 6.26 -0.58 -4.75
C SER A 238 7.16 0.31 -5.60
N GLY A 239 8.40 -0.10 -5.81
CA GLY A 239 9.35 0.67 -6.60
C GLY A 239 9.21 0.34 -8.08
N LEU A 240 9.27 1.36 -8.94
CA LEU A 240 9.42 1.19 -10.38
C LEU A 240 10.89 1.38 -10.73
N PHE A 241 11.48 0.35 -11.32
CA PHE A 241 12.87 0.31 -11.72
C PHE A 241 13.01 0.35 -13.22
N THR A 242 14.03 1.03 -13.72
CA THR A 242 14.49 0.86 -15.10
C THR A 242 15.03 -0.55 -15.33
N GLU A 243 15.17 -0.96 -16.59
CA GLU A 243 15.70 -2.28 -16.94
C GLU A 243 17.15 -2.50 -16.46
N ASP A 244 17.94 -1.43 -16.29
CA ASP A 244 19.28 -1.47 -15.69
C ASP A 244 19.27 -1.48 -14.15
N GLY A 245 18.08 -1.47 -13.52
CA GLY A 245 17.93 -1.62 -12.07
C GLY A 245 18.01 -0.32 -11.26
N ARG A 246 17.76 0.85 -11.87
CA ARG A 246 17.67 2.12 -11.15
C ARG A 246 16.25 2.38 -10.67
N LEU A 247 16.07 2.63 -9.38
CA LEU A 247 14.79 3.10 -8.83
C LEU A 247 14.47 4.48 -9.41
N ILE A 248 13.29 4.65 -10.01
CA ILE A 248 12.88 5.91 -10.65
C ILE A 248 11.53 6.44 -10.16
N ALA A 249 10.64 5.57 -9.71
CA ALA A 249 9.34 5.98 -9.19
C ALA A 249 8.88 5.10 -8.03
N MET A 250 7.92 5.59 -7.25
CA MET A 250 7.25 4.84 -6.18
C MET A 250 5.75 4.79 -6.48
N HIS A 251 5.20 3.58 -6.56
CA HIS A 251 3.76 3.36 -6.69
C HIS A 251 3.04 3.96 -5.48
N SER A 252 1.90 4.59 -5.73
CA SER A 252 1.10 5.26 -4.70
C SER A 252 -0.36 4.80 -4.74
N ALA A 253 -1.02 4.83 -5.90
CA ALA A 253 -2.43 4.47 -5.97
C ALA A 253 -2.83 3.97 -7.35
N SER A 254 -3.92 3.20 -7.39
CA SER A 254 -4.60 2.77 -8.60
C SER A 254 -6.08 3.14 -8.54
N LEU A 255 -6.65 3.59 -9.66
CA LEU A 255 -8.10 3.78 -9.76
C LEU A 255 -8.80 2.41 -9.87
N GLU A 256 -9.89 2.22 -9.13
CA GLU A 256 -10.75 1.02 -9.20
C GLU A 256 -10.00 -0.31 -9.04
N MET A 257 -9.24 -0.44 -7.94
CA MET A 257 -8.61 -1.71 -7.56
C MET A 257 -9.60 -2.87 -7.68
N ASN A 258 -9.15 -3.96 -8.33
CA ASN A 258 -9.90 -5.21 -8.55
C ASN A 258 -10.90 -5.21 -9.71
N ALA A 259 -11.01 -4.13 -10.50
CA ALA A 259 -11.89 -4.10 -11.67
C ALA A 259 -11.47 -5.07 -12.79
N LYS A 260 -10.19 -5.49 -12.84
CA LYS A 260 -9.61 -6.37 -13.88
C LYS A 260 -9.93 -5.88 -15.30
N ARG A 261 -9.94 -4.57 -15.50
CA ARG A 261 -10.19 -3.95 -16.81
C ARG A 261 -8.89 -3.78 -17.58
N PRO A 262 -8.90 -3.70 -18.92
CA PRO A 262 -7.72 -3.30 -19.67
C PRO A 262 -7.18 -1.95 -19.21
N PHE A 263 -5.89 -1.70 -19.45
CA PHE A 263 -5.29 -0.38 -19.25
C PHE A 263 -6.04 0.67 -20.06
N ASP A 264 -6.32 1.80 -19.41
CA ASP A 264 -6.85 3.00 -20.04
C ASP A 264 -6.17 4.22 -19.40
N ILE A 265 -5.55 5.05 -20.24
CA ILE A 265 -4.72 6.17 -19.79
C ILE A 265 -5.52 7.25 -19.05
N GLU A 266 -6.81 7.35 -19.30
CA GLU A 266 -7.69 8.36 -18.69
C GLU A 266 -8.43 7.83 -17.46
N THR A 267 -8.78 6.55 -17.46
CA THR A 267 -9.77 6.01 -16.51
C THR A 267 -9.29 4.79 -15.72
N HIS A 268 -8.23 4.10 -16.14
CA HIS A 268 -7.80 2.86 -15.50
C HIS A 268 -6.29 2.60 -15.64
N TYR A 269 -5.53 3.28 -14.77
CA TYR A 269 -4.07 3.20 -14.70
C TYR A 269 -3.57 3.13 -13.26
N GLY A 270 -2.39 2.52 -13.08
CA GLY A 270 -1.61 2.68 -11.84
C GLY A 270 -0.88 4.02 -11.84
N SER A 271 -0.82 4.67 -10.68
CA SER A 271 -0.15 5.96 -10.48
C SER A 271 1.06 5.80 -9.56
N ALA A 272 2.18 6.34 -10.00
CA ALA A 272 3.40 6.44 -9.21
C ALA A 272 3.95 7.87 -9.26
N LEU A 273 4.74 8.25 -8.27
CA LEU A 273 5.46 9.53 -8.23
C LEU A 273 6.94 9.30 -8.56
N LEU A 274 7.52 10.17 -9.39
CA LEU A 274 8.95 10.11 -9.71
C LEU A 274 9.79 10.54 -8.50
N PHE A 275 10.95 9.91 -8.34
CA PHE A 275 11.98 10.40 -7.44
C PHE A 275 12.71 11.59 -8.06
N GLU A 276 12.19 12.79 -7.78
CA GLU A 276 12.75 14.06 -8.22
C GLU A 276 12.24 15.21 -7.32
N GLY A 277 12.59 16.44 -7.68
CA GLY A 277 12.03 17.63 -7.04
C GLY A 277 12.20 17.64 -5.51
N ALA A 278 11.14 18.04 -4.80
CA ALA A 278 11.16 18.14 -3.34
C ALA A 278 11.47 16.81 -2.63
N LEU A 279 11.06 15.66 -3.19
CA LEU A 279 11.30 14.35 -2.57
C LEU A 279 12.80 14.00 -2.57
N VAL A 280 13.48 14.15 -3.71
CA VAL A 280 14.93 13.85 -3.78
C VAL A 280 15.74 14.83 -2.94
N GLU A 281 15.35 16.11 -2.91
CA GLU A 281 16.01 17.09 -2.03
C GLU A 281 15.81 16.74 -0.55
N ALA A 282 14.61 16.29 -0.15
CA ALA A 282 14.37 15.82 1.20
C ALA A 282 15.22 14.58 1.52
N ILE A 283 15.32 13.60 0.61
CA ILE A 283 16.17 12.40 0.80
C ILE A 283 17.63 12.80 0.98
N LYS A 284 18.17 13.70 0.14
CA LYS A 284 19.56 14.16 0.25
C LYS A 284 19.83 14.86 1.58
N GLN A 285 18.91 15.73 2.00
CA GLN A 285 19.00 16.41 3.29
C GLN A 285 19.02 15.39 4.43
N GLU A 286 18.05 14.48 4.47
CA GLU A 286 17.95 13.48 5.52
C GLU A 286 19.13 12.51 5.52
N ALA A 287 19.66 12.12 4.35
CA ALA A 287 20.81 11.22 4.26
C ALA A 287 22.13 11.87 4.70
N ALA A 288 22.25 13.19 4.62
CA ALA A 288 23.45 13.93 5.01
C ALA A 288 23.61 14.09 6.53
N PHE A 289 22.55 13.91 7.33
CA PHE A 289 22.63 14.00 8.78
C PHE A 289 23.16 12.70 9.39
N PRO A 290 24.36 12.69 10.00
CA PRO A 290 24.87 11.51 10.70
C PRO A 290 23.94 11.12 11.86
N SER A 291 23.89 9.82 12.14
CA SER A 291 23.21 9.24 13.30
C SER A 291 23.84 9.84 14.58
N HIS A 292 23.02 10.42 15.45
CA HIS A 292 23.45 10.84 16.78
C HIS A 292 23.66 9.64 17.69
#